data_AF-A7TBH5-F1
#
_entry.id   AF-A7TBH5-F1
#
_cell.length_a   1.000
_cell.length_b   1.000
_cell.length_c   1.000
_cell.angle_alpha   90.00
_cell.angle_beta   90.00
_cell.angle_gamma   90.00
#
_symmetry.space_group_name_H-M   'P 1'
#
loop_
_entity.id
_entity.type
_entity.pdbx_description
1 polymer ?
#
loop_
_entity_poly.entity_id
_entity_poly.type
_entity_poly.pdbx_seq_one_letter_code
_entity_poly.pdbx_strand_id
1 'polypeptide(L)' 'SAVMALQEASEAYLVGLFEDTNLCAIHAKRVTIMPKDIQLARRIRGERA' A
#
# COMPACT_ATOMS: atom_id res chain seq x y z
N SER A 1 3.59 3.20 24.51
CA SER A 1 4.93 2.57 24.58
C SER A 1 5.57 2.63 23.19
N ALA A 2 6.89 2.47 23.07
CA ALA A 2 7.57 2.52 21.76
C ALA A 2 7.00 1.50 20.76
N VAL A 3 6.66 0.29 21.24
CA VAL A 3 6.04 -0.76 20.41
C VAL A 3 4.65 -0.32 19.90
N MET A 4 3.80 0.25 20.76
CA MET A 4 2.47 0.71 20.34
C MET A 4 2.56 1.80 19.26
N ALA A 5 3.49 2.75 19.41
CA ALA A 5 3.68 3.80 18.42
C ALA A 5 4.14 3.24 17.06
N LEU A 6 5.05 2.26 17.07
CA LEU A 6 5.48 1.58 15.84
C LEU A 6 4.34 0.78 15.20
N GLN A 7 3.51 0.11 16.00
CA GLN A 7 2.35 -0.62 15.50
C GLN A 7 1.37 0.32 14.80
N GLU A 8 0.99 1.41 15.46
CA GLU A 8 0.01 2.38 14.92
C GLU A 8 0.51 3.03 13.63
N ALA A 9 1.79 3.42 13.58
CA ALA A 9 2.40 3.94 12.36
C ALA A 9 2.46 2.89 11.23
N SER A 10 2.74 1.63 11.57
CA SER A 10 2.80 0.54 10.59
C SER A 10 1.42 0.23 10.01
N GLU A 11 0.39 0.19 10.84
CA GLU A 11 -1.00 -0.01 10.40
C GLU A 11 -1.47 1.14 9.50
N ALA A 12 -1.23 2.39 9.91
CA ALA A 12 -1.58 3.56 9.10
C ALA A 12 -0.89 3.54 7.73
N TYR A 13 0.40 3.19 7.68
CA TYR A 13 1.14 3.05 6.43
C TYR A 13 0.57 1.94 5.54
N LEU A 14 0.32 0.76 6.10
CA LEU A 14 -0.18 -0.40 5.35
C LEU A 14 -1.61 -0.16 4.84
N VAL A 15 -2.49 0.45 5.65
CA VAL A 15 -3.85 0.82 5.22
C VAL A 15 -3.78 1.75 4.01
N GLY A 16 -3.04 2.84 4.10
CA GLY A 16 -2.89 3.77 2.97
C GLY A 16 -2.27 3.09 1.74
N LEU A 17 -1.26 2.24 1.92
CA LEU A 17 -0.64 1.52 0.81
C LEU A 17 -1.63 0.57 0.13
N PHE A 18 -2.48 -0.13 0.89
CA PHE A 18 -3.49 -1.03 0.34
C PHE A 18 -4.64 -0.29 -0.34
N GLU A 19 -5.00 0.92 0.10
CA GLU A 19 -5.94 1.78 -0.62
C GLU A 19 -5.43 2.12 -2.03
N ASP A 20 -4.17 2.57 -2.14
CA ASP A 20 -3.56 2.87 -3.45
C ASP A 20 -3.37 1.61 -4.31
N THR A 21 -3.02 0.49 -3.67
CA THR A 21 -2.92 -0.81 -4.34
C THR A 21 -4.27 -1.25 -4.92
N ASN A 22 -5.36 -1.03 -4.18
CA ASN A 22 -6.72 -1.32 -4.65
C ASN A 22 -7.09 -0.43 -5.85
N LEU A 23 -6.74 0.86 -5.83
CA LEU A 23 -6.91 1.75 -6.97
C LEU A 23 -6.14 1.26 -8.21
N CYS A 24 -4.91 0.75 -8.03
CA CYS A 24 -4.13 0.15 -9.12
C CYS A 24 -4.81 -1.11 -9.70
N ALA A 25 -5.39 -1.97 -8.86
CA ALA A 25 -6.13 -3.14 -9.31
C ALA A 25 -7.41 -2.77 -10.08
N ILE A 26 -8.17 -1.78 -9.58
CA ILE A 26 -9.37 -1.24 -10.23
C ILE A 26 -9.02 -0.61 -11.59
N HIS A 27 -7.95 0.18 -11.66
CA HIS A 27 -7.45 0.75 -12.90
C HIS A 27 -7.15 -0.33 -13.95
N ALA A 28 -6.64 -1.48 -13.50
CA ALA A 28 -6.38 -2.65 -14.33
C ALA A 28 -7.59 -3.58 -14.52
N LYS A 29 -8.82 -3.12 -14.22
CA LYS A 29 -10.09 -3.87 -14.35
C LYS A 29 -10.13 -5.19 -13.57
N ARG A 30 -9.49 -5.24 -12.39
CA ARG A 30 -9.51 -6.39 -11.47
C ARG A 30 -10.06 -5.99 -10.11
N VAL A 31 -10.52 -6.98 -9.36
CA VAL A 31 -10.93 -6.83 -7.95
C VAL A 31 -9.87 -7.40 -7.00
N THR A 32 -9.23 -8.52 -7.38
CA THR A 32 -8.13 -9.11 -6.61
C THR A 32 -6.85 -8.30 -6.82
N ILE A 33 -6.30 -7.77 -5.74
CA ILE A 33 -4.98 -7.15 -5.72
C ILE A 33 -3.87 -8.17 -5.95
N MET A 34 -2.80 -7.76 -6.61
CA MET A 34 -1.64 -8.59 -6.94
C MET A 34 -0.34 -7.90 -6.51
N PRO A 35 0.78 -8.63 -6.34
CA PRO A 35 2.06 -8.02 -5.97
C PRO A 35 2.51 -6.86 -6.88
N LYS A 36 2.19 -6.93 -8.19
CA LYS A 36 2.47 -5.86 -9.15
C LYS A 36 1.74 -4.54 -8.86
N ASP A 37 0.57 -4.62 -8.23
CA ASP A 37 -0.21 -3.43 -7.86
C ASP A 37 0.44 -2.70 -6.69
N ILE A 38 0.96 -3.45 -5.72
CA ILE A 38 1.73 -2.91 -4.59
C ILE A 38 3.03 -2.28 -5.10
N GLN A 39 3.74 -2.98 -6.00
CA GLN A 39 4.97 -2.46 -6.61
C GLN A 39 4.72 -1.15 -7.36
N LEU A 40 3.61 -1.06 -8.11
CA LEU A 40 3.23 0.15 -8.81
C LEU A 40 2.84 1.28 -7.85
N ALA A 41 2.02 0.99 -6.82
CA ALA A 41 1.62 1.97 -5.81
C ALA A 41 2.83 2.59 -5.11
N ARG A 42 3.79 1.77 -4.65
CA ARG A 42 5.05 2.24 -4.05
C ARG A 42 5.87 3.10 -5.02
N ARG A 43 5.96 2.69 -6.28
CA ARG A 43 6.64 3.47 -7.33
C ARG A 43 5.98 4.84 -7.55
N ILE A 44 4.65 4.91 -7.58
CA ILE A 44 3.90 6.16 -7.75
C ILE A 44 4.09 7.09 -6.53
N ARG A 45 4.13 6.53 -5.31
CA ARG A 45 4.46 7.26 -4.07
C ARG A 45 5.89 7.82 -4.04
N GLY A 46 6.75 7.41 -4.97
CA GLY A 46 8.17 7.79 -4.97
C GLY A 46 8.99 7.07 -3.90
N GLU A 47 8.44 6.01 -3.29
CA GLU A 47 9.20 5.16 -2.38
C GLU A 47 10.28 4.41 -3.18
N ARG A 48 11.53 4.70 -2.87
CA ARG A 48 12.66 4.01 -3.52
C ARG A 48 12.74 2.57 -3.00
N ALA A 49 13.18 1.68 -3.89
CA ALA A 49 13.61 0.33 -3.53
C ALA A 49 14.94 0.41 -2.76
#